data_AF-A0A1D2Q8S1-F1
#
_entry.id   AF-A0A1D2Q8S1-F1
#
_cell.length_a   1.000
_cell.length_b   1.000
_cell.length_c   1.000
_cell.angle_alpha   90.00
_cell.angle_beta   90.00
_cell.angle_gamma   90.00
#
_symmetry.space_group_name_H-M   'P 1'
#
loop_
_entity.id
_entity.type
_entity.pdbx_description
1 polymer ?
#
loop_
_entity_poly.entity_id
_entity_poly.type
_entity_poly.pdbx_seq_one_letter_code
_entity_poly.pdbx_strand_id
1 'polypeptide(L)' 'MSTTTAGTTTLTDKQQRILRYLRENGTTKTYFKSRLIGDELGLTAKEVGTNMTAIAEGNFDVEVEKWGYSSSTTWKVSA' A
#
# COMPACT_ATOMS: atom_id res chain seq x y z
N MET A 1 -13.58 22.08 -15.16
CA MET A 1 -12.73 22.50 -14.03
C MET A 1 -12.74 21.37 -13.02
N SER A 2 -11.75 20.48 -13.05
CA SER A 2 -11.69 19.33 -12.15
C SER A 2 -10.85 19.69 -10.94
N THR A 3 -11.50 20.10 -9.86
CA THR A 3 -10.87 20.25 -8.55
C THR A 3 -10.72 18.86 -7.94
N THR A 4 -9.54 18.25 -8.05
CA THR A 4 -9.20 17.07 -7.24
C THR A 4 -8.91 17.54 -5.83
N THR A 5 -9.91 17.43 -4.96
CA THR A 5 -9.77 17.65 -3.52
C THR A 5 -8.80 16.62 -2.97
N ALA A 6 -7.56 17.03 -2.67
CA ALA A 6 -6.64 16.24 -1.87
C ALA A 6 -7.19 16.17 -0.43
N GLY A 7 -8.14 15.26 -0.21
CA GLY A 7 -8.62 14.93 1.13
C GLY A 7 -7.47 14.36 1.93
N THR A 8 -7.06 15.07 2.98
CA THR A 8 -6.06 14.58 3.93
C THR A 8 -6.68 13.41 4.70
N THR A 9 -6.60 12.20 4.15
CA THR A 9 -6.96 10.99 4.87
C THR A 9 -5.94 10.80 5.99
N THR A 10 -6.37 11.04 7.22
CA THR A 10 -5.54 10.75 8.40
C THR A 10 -5.31 9.24 8.47
N LEU A 11 -4.11 8.82 8.07
CA LEU A 11 -3.70 7.42 8.13
C LEU A 11 -3.43 7.01 9.58
N THR A 12 -3.73 5.75 9.90
CA THR A 12 -3.25 5.10 11.12
C THR A 12 -1.74 4.88 11.06
N ASP A 13 -1.10 4.66 12.21
CA ASP A 13 0.34 4.37 12.28
C ASP A 13 0.76 3.19 11.39
N LYS A 14 -0.06 2.14 11.31
CA LYS A 14 0.20 0.98 10.46
C LYS A 14 0.13 1.33 8.98
N GLN A 15 -0.90 2.08 8.57
CA GLN A 15 -1.04 2.53 7.17
C GLN A 15 0.11 3.46 6.77
N GLN A 16 0.51 4.38 7.66
CA GLN A 16 1.63 5.28 7.40
C GLN A 16 2.96 4.51 7.25
N ARG A 17 3.20 3.51 8.10
CA ARG A 17 4.38 2.63 8.00
C ARG A 17 4.39 1.85 6.70
N ILE A 18 3.26 1.29 6.29
CA ILE A 18 3.13 0.55 5.02
C ILE A 18 3.33 1.51 3.83
N LEU A 19 2.66 2.66 3.81
CA LEU A 19 2.79 3.65 2.74
C LEU A 19 4.24 4.13 2.56
N ARG A 20 4.94 4.41 3.66
CA ARG A 20 6.37 4.76 3.60
C ARG A 20 7.20 3.65 2.96
N TYR A 21 6.99 2.40 3.39
CA TYR A 21 7.69 1.25 2.80
C TYR A 21 7.42 1.12 1.29
N LEU A 22 6.18 1.35 0.84
CA LEU A 22 5.86 1.33 -0.59
C LEU A 22 6.56 2.46 -1.37
N ARG A 23 6.60 3.68 -0.83
CA ARG A 23 7.30 4.81 -1.46
C ARG A 23 8.80 4.55 -1.61
N GLU A 24 9.43 4.05 -0.56
CA GLU A 24 10.87 3.78 -0.54
C GLU A 24 11.27 2.69 -1.54
N ASN A 25 10.39 1.71 -1.77
CA ASN A 25 10.68 0.55 -2.62
C ASN A 25 10.03 0.61 -4.01
N GLY A 26 9.02 1.46 -4.21
CA GLY A 26 8.18 1.51 -5.41
C GLY A 26 8.91 1.97 -6.68
N THR A 27 10.07 2.63 -6.52
CA THR A 27 10.95 3.01 -7.63
C THR A 27 11.72 1.84 -8.21
N THR A 28 11.94 0.78 -7.43
CA THR A 28 12.76 -0.39 -7.83
C THR A 28 11.93 -1.66 -7.99
N LYS A 29 10.70 -1.68 -7.45
CA LYS A 29 9.84 -2.86 -7.40
C LYS A 29 8.40 -2.49 -7.70
N THR A 30 7.76 -3.27 -8.58
CA THR A 30 6.37 -3.04 -8.99
C THR A 30 5.37 -3.89 -8.20
N TYR A 31 5.75 -5.10 -7.78
CA TYR A 31 4.81 -6.05 -7.16
C TYR A 31 5.18 -6.38 -5.71
N PHE A 32 4.24 -6.13 -4.80
CA PHE A 32 4.41 -6.29 -3.37
C PHE A 32 3.45 -7.33 -2.82
N LYS A 33 3.99 -8.41 -2.23
CA LYS A 33 3.19 -9.42 -1.54
C LYS A 33 2.93 -8.98 -0.10
N SER A 34 1.69 -9.06 0.35
CA SER A 34 1.30 -8.65 1.70
C SER A 34 2.08 -9.40 2.79
N ARG A 35 2.39 -10.69 2.55
CA ARG A 35 3.25 -11.47 3.45
C ARG A 35 4.65 -10.88 3.59
N LEU A 36 5.30 -10.55 2.47
CA LEU A 36 6.67 -10.03 2.48
C LEU A 36 6.75 -8.63 3.09
N ILE A 37 5.77 -7.76 2.83
CA ILE A 37 5.68 -6.48 3.54
C ILE A 37 5.51 -6.73 5.05
N GLY A 38 4.70 -7.72 5.42
CA GLY A 38 4.48 -8.08 6.81
C GLY A 38 5.75 -8.50 7.52
N ASP A 39 6.53 -9.39 6.90
CA ASP A 39 7.80 -9.87 7.42
C ASP A 39 8.78 -8.70 7.68
N GLU A 40 8.86 -7.72 6.76
CA GLU A 40 9.73 -6.54 6.89
C GLU A 40 9.24 -5.53 7.96
N LEU A 41 7.93 -5.39 8.12
CA LEU A 41 7.33 -4.39 9.03
C LEU A 41 6.93 -4.97 10.39
N GLY A 42 7.14 -6.26 10.63
CA GLY A 42 6.67 -6.96 11.84
C GLY A 42 5.14 -6.98 11.93
N LEU A 43 4.45 -7.13 10.79
CA LEU A 43 3.00 -7.22 10.68
C LEU A 43 2.61 -8.58 10.09
N THR A 44 1.39 -9.04 10.35
CA THR A 44 0.89 -10.23 9.65
C THR A 44 0.47 -9.90 8.21
N ALA A 45 0.50 -10.90 7.33
CA ALA A 45 0.01 -10.75 5.95
C ALA A 45 -1.44 -10.26 5.88
N LYS A 46 -2.28 -10.67 6.85
CA LYS A 46 -3.68 -10.22 6.97
C LYS A 46 -3.77 -8.75 7.34
N GLU A 47 -3.00 -8.30 8.34
CA GLU A 47 -2.97 -6.89 8.72
C GLU A 47 -2.51 -6.01 7.58
N VAL A 48 -1.45 -6.41 6.86
CA VAL A 48 -1.00 -5.66 5.67
C VAL A 48 -2.12 -5.60 4.64
N GLY A 49 -2.72 -6.75 4.28
CA GLY A 49 -3.80 -6.79 3.30
C GLY A 49 -4.99 -5.88 3.64
N THR A 50 -5.40 -5.85 4.90
CA THR A 50 -6.47 -4.95 5.38
C THR A 50 -6.08 -3.47 5.28
N ASN A 51 -4.87 -3.11 5.69
CA ASN A 51 -4.43 -1.71 5.66
C ASN A 51 -4.12 -1.22 4.24
N MET A 52 -3.71 -2.11 3.34
CA MET A 52 -3.45 -1.80 1.94
C MET A 52 -4.69 -1.34 1.17
N THR A 53 -5.89 -1.82 1.51
CA THR A 53 -7.14 -1.33 0.89
C THR A 53 -7.32 0.17 1.10
N ALA A 54 -7.10 0.67 2.32
CA ALA A 54 -7.20 2.09 2.62
C ALA A 54 -6.12 2.93 1.92
N ILE A 55 -4.95 2.34 1.67
CA ILE A 55 -3.88 2.99 0.89
C ILE A 55 -4.26 3.05 -0.59
N ALA A 56 -4.81 1.97 -1.14
CA ALA A 56 -5.27 1.89 -2.52
C ALA A 56 -6.46 2.83 -2.83
N GLU A 57 -7.33 3.07 -1.86
CA GLU A 57 -8.45 4.00 -1.98
C GLU A 57 -8.03 5.47 -1.71
N GLY A 58 -6.86 5.68 -1.13
CA GLY A 58 -6.34 7.01 -0.82
C GLY A 58 -5.62 7.66 -2.00
N ASN A 59 -5.56 8.99 -1.99
CA ASN A 59 -4.88 9.76 -3.03
C ASN A 59 -3.46 10.14 -2.59
N PHE A 60 -2.53 9.21 -2.76
CA PHE A 60 -1.12 9.38 -2.44
C PHE A 60 -0.27 9.50 -3.71
N ASP A 61 1.01 9.82 -3.52
CA ASP A 61 2.10 9.84 -4.51
C ASP A 61 2.50 8.45 -5.04
N VAL A 62 1.85 7.39 -4.59
CA VAL A 62 1.97 6.06 -5.16
C VAL A 62 0.58 5.52 -5.47
N GLU A 63 0.41 5.00 -6.68
CA GLU A 63 -0.81 4.29 -7.06
C GLU A 63 -0.68 2.83 -6.63
N VAL A 64 -1.73 2.31 -6.01
CA VAL A 64 -1.74 0.96 -5.44
C VAL A 64 -2.97 0.21 -5.93
N GLU A 65 -2.74 -0.91 -6.62
CA GLU A 65 -3.80 -1.74 -7.20
C GLU A 65 -3.69 -3.18 -6.69
N LYS A 66 -4.84 -3.81 -6.41
CA LYS A 66 -4.88 -5.22 -6.05
C LYS A 66 -4.68 -6.12 -7.27
N TRP A 67 -3.59 -6.87 -7.31
CA TRP A 67 -3.19 -7.63 -8.50
C TRP A 67 -3.58 -9.12 -8.50
N GLY A 68 -3.47 -9.82 -7.35
CA GLY A 68 -3.81 -11.25 -7.31
C GLY A 68 -3.58 -11.96 -5.99
N TYR A 69 -3.92 -13.25 -5.95
CA TYR A 69 -3.88 -14.09 -4.75
C TYR A 69 -3.29 -15.48 -5.06
N SER A 70 -2.03 -15.72 -4.69
CA SER A 70 -1.44 -17.09 -4.76
C SER A 70 -0.93 -17.61 -3.41
N SER A 71 -0.81 -16.75 -2.39
CA SER A 71 -0.41 -17.14 -1.01
C SER A 71 -0.65 -16.02 0.00
N SER A 72 -0.59 -14.77 -0.47
CA SER A 72 -1.14 -13.58 0.16
C SER A 72 -1.53 -12.61 -0.96
N THR A 73 -2.26 -11.54 -0.65
CA THR A 73 -2.60 -10.54 -1.67
C THR A 73 -1.34 -9.87 -2.21
N THR A 74 -1.22 -9.86 -3.53
CA THR A 74 -0.19 -9.09 -4.25
C THR A 74 -0.78 -7.75 -4.67
N TRP A 75 -0.02 -6.69 -4.45
CA TRP A 75 -0.35 -5.33 -4.82
C TRP A 75 0.63 -4.87 -5.88
N LYS A 76 0.10 -4.30 -6.95
CA LYS A 76 0.88 -3.57 -7.95
C LYS A 76 1.00 -2.14 -7.46
N VAL A 77 2.22 -1.60 -7.50
CA VAL A 77 2.52 -0.23 -7.12
C VAL A 77 3.19 0.48 -8.28
N SER A 78 2.69 1.67 -8.61
CA SER A 78 3.27 2.60 -9.58
C SER A 78 3.57 3.93 -8.89
N ALA A 79 4.71 4.52 -9.24
CA ALA A 79 5.11 5.88 -8.85
C ALA A 79 4.90 6.83 -10.03
#